data_AF-A0A959R5W8-F1
#
_entry.id   AF-A0A959R5W8-F1
#
_cell.length_a   1.000
_cell.length_b   1.000
_cell.length_c   1.000
_cell.angle_alpha   90.00
_cell.angle_beta   90.00
_cell.angle_gamma   90.00
#
_symmetry.space_group_name_H-M   'P 1'
#
loop_
_entity.id
_entity.type
_entity.pdbx_description
1 polymer ?
#
loop_
_entity_poly.entity_id
_entity_poly.type
_entity_poly.pdbx_seq_one_letter_code
_entity_poly.pdbx_strand_id
1 'polypeptide(L)' 'RAGMGYCGAKNITELQKAVFVKITNAGIKESHAHDIAITKEAPNYSR' A
#
# COMPACT_ATOMS: atom_id res chain seq x y z
N ARG A 1 -0.54 6.24 9.34
CA ARG A 1 0.39 5.59 10.30
C ARG A 1 0.58 4.10 10.05
N ALA A 2 -0.36 3.39 9.42
CA ALA A 2 -0.24 1.95 9.17
C ALA A 2 1.08 1.52 8.51
N GLY A 3 1.57 2.26 7.49
CA GLY A 3 2.85 1.96 6.82
C GLY A 3 4.07 1.96 7.74
N MET A 4 4.14 2.89 8.71
CA MET A 4 5.20 2.88 9.72
C MET A 4 5.11 1.65 10.63
N GLY A 5 3.90 1.16 10.93
CA GLY A 5 3.69 -0.07 11.68
C GLY A 5 4.18 -1.31 10.94
N TYR A 6 3.85 -1.43 9.65
CA TYR A 6 4.32 -2.54 8.81
C TYR A 6 5.85 -2.58 8.67
N CYS A 7 6.49 -1.41 8.62
CA CYS A 7 7.95 -1.31 8.56
C CYS A 7 8.64 -1.30 9.95
N GLY A 8 7.88 -1.40 11.06
CA GLY A 8 8.44 -1.31 12.42
C GLY A 8 9.08 0.05 12.76
N ALA A 9 8.78 1.10 12.00
CA ALA A 9 9.38 2.41 12.13
C ALA A 9 8.68 3.25 13.21
N LYS A 10 9.41 3.58 14.28
CA LYS A 10 8.87 4.40 15.39
C LYS A 10 8.76 5.89 15.04
N ASN A 11 9.50 6.35 14.03
CA ASN A 11 9.52 7.74 13.55
C ASN A 11 9.82 7.80 12.04
N ILE A 12 9.79 8.99 11.46
CA ILE A 12 9.98 9.21 10.01
C ILE A 12 11.41 8.87 9.56
N THR A 13 12.42 9.20 10.36
CA THR A 13 13.82 8.89 10.04
C THR A 13 14.07 7.38 9.93
N GLU A 14 13.44 6.59 10.79
CA GLU A 14 13.50 5.13 10.71
C GLU A 14 12.72 4.59 9.49
N LEU A 15 11.58 5.21 9.13
CA LEU A 15 10.82 4.83 7.94
C LEU A 15 11.63 5.05 6.65
N GLN A 16 12.44 6.10 6.59
CA GLN A 16 13.30 6.40 5.44
C GLN A 16 14.36 5.32 5.17
N LYS A 17 14.65 4.45 6.14
CA LYS A 17 15.57 3.31 5.98
C LYS A 17 14.88 2.03 5.47
N ALA A 18 13.56 2.06 5.27
CA ALA A 18 12.81 0.92 4.78
C ALA A 18 13.24 0.53 3.36
N VAL A 19 13.09 -0.76 3.06
CA VAL A 19 13.51 -1.33 1.78
C VAL A 19 12.32 -1.42 0.82
N PHE A 20 12.55 -1.02 -0.43
CA PHE A 20 11.59 -1.20 -1.51
C PHE A 20 11.95 -2.41 -2.36
N VAL A 21 10.93 -3.03 -2.94
CA VAL A 21 11.06 -4.06 -3.96
C VAL A 21 10.47 -3.56 -5.26
N LYS A 22 11.10 -3.93 -6.39
CA LYS A 22 10.57 -3.60 -7.71
C LYS A 22 9.45 -4.58 -8.06
N ILE A 23 8.28 -4.04 -8.41
CA ILE A 23 7.12 -4.82 -8.84
C ILE A 23 6.92 -4.73 -10.35
N THR A 24 6.20 -5.71 -10.90
CA THR A 24 5.81 -5.75 -12.31
C THR A 24 4.46 -5.06 -12.54
N ASN A 25 4.09 -4.82 -13.80
CA ASN A 25 2.78 -4.26 -14.12
C ASN A 25 1.62 -5.19 -13.70
N ALA A 26 1.86 -6.50 -13.73
CA ALA A 26 0.91 -7.47 -13.17
C ALA A 26 0.76 -7.30 -11.65
N GLY A 27 1.88 -7.09 -10.94
CA GLY A 27 1.87 -6.81 -9.49
C GLY A 27 1.14 -5.52 -9.13
N ILE A 28 1.14 -4.51 -10.00
CA ILE A 28 0.33 -3.30 -9.81
C ILE A 28 -1.15 -3.67 -9.83
N LYS A 29 -1.62 -4.40 -10.86
CA LYS A 29 -3.02 -4.83 -10.94
C LYS A 29 -3.43 -5.68 -9.74
N GLU A 30 -2.54 -6.55 -9.27
CA GLU A 30 -2.75 -7.37 -8.06
C GLU A 30 -2.85 -6.52 -6.79
N SER A 31 -2.02 -5.49 -6.66
CA SER A 31 -2.01 -4.63 -5.46
C SER A 31 -3.27 -3.77 -5.33
N HIS A 32 -3.90 -3.43 -6.45
CA HIS A 32 -5.19 -2.73 -6.47
C HIS A 32 -6.35 -3.72 -6.26
N ALA A 33 -7.49 -3.22 -5.77
CA ALA A 33 -8.72 -4.00 -5.76
C ALA A 33 -9.04 -4.51 -7.19
N HIS A 34 -9.08 -5.82 -7.36
CA HIS A 34 -9.29 -6.50 -8.64
C HIS A 34 -10.37 -7.58 -8.52
N ASP A 35 -11.01 -7.86 -9.66
CA ASP A 35 -12.04 -8.90 -9.83
C ASP A 35 -13.25 -8.78 -8.89
N ILE A 36 -13.54 -7.55 -8.43
CA ILE A 36 -14.71 -7.20 -7.61
C ILE A 36 -15.40 -5.94 -8.13
N ALA A 37 -16.72 -5.86 -7.92
CA ALA A 37 -17.48 -4.63 -8.06
C ALA A 37 -17.50 -3.87 -6.73
N ILE A 38 -16.99 -2.64 -6.71
CA ILE A 38 -17.02 -1.79 -5.50
C ILE A 38 -18.44 -1.25 -5.35
N THR A 39 -19.17 -1.75 -4.35
CA THR A 39 -20.57 -1.38 -4.09
C THR A 39 -20.74 -0.26 -3.05
N LYS A 40 -19.67 0.04 -2.31
CA LYS A 40 -19.59 1.15 -1.36
C LYS A 40 -18.24 1.82 -1.48
N GLU A 41 -18.24 3.15 -1.49
CA GLU A 41 -17.01 3.92 -1.54
C GLU A 41 -16.21 3.77 -0.25
N ALA A 42 -14.90 3.60 -0.39
CA ALA A 42 -13.98 3.62 0.72
C ALA A 42 -13.44 5.06 0.89
N PRO A 43 -13.37 5.58 2.14
CA PRO A 43 -12.95 6.96 2.40
C PRO A 43 -11.47 7.24 2.03
N ASN A 44 -10.69 6.20 1.75
CA ASN A 44 -9.26 6.27 1.47
C ASN A 44 -8.85 5.51 0.20
N TYR A 45 -9.81 5.09 -0.63
CA TYR A 45 -9.53 4.36 -1.87
C TYR A 45 -10.55 4.74 -2.94
N SER A 46 -10.09 5.48 -3.94
CA SER A 46 -10.80 5.76 -5.18
C SER A 46 -9.92 5.30 -6.34
N ARG A 47 -10.53 4.72 -7.37
CA ARG A 47 -9.81 4.14 -8.53
C ARG A 47 -9.36 5.21 -9.51
#